data_AF-A0A420VIG9-F1
#
_entry.id   AF-A0A420VIG9-F1
#
_cell.length_a   1.000
_cell.length_b   1.000
_cell.length_c   1.000
_cell.angle_alpha   90.00
_cell.angle_beta   90.00
_cell.angle_gamma   90.00
#
_symmetry.space_group_name_H-M   'P 1'
#
loop_
_entity.id
_entity.type
_entity.pdbx_description
1 polymer ?
#
loop_
_entity_poly.entity_id
_entity_poly.type
_entity_poly.pdbx_seq_one_letter_code
_entity_poly.pdbx_strand_id
1 'polypeptide(L)'
;MYEEIFLEVVSIVRNDYAGCLDKKGWDRPEPYLETIRRLEAQQALTPAKFHELVQDYLLDFKDPHMYFLLKTDAGKETDAGFAVRRYMDRLYVTSAGREKRLAAGDSIRALDGIPIGELAEKHQRELMDEIPERQNWNKIIKKI
;
A
#
# COMPACT_ATOMS: atom_id res chain seq x y z
N MET A 1 15.64 3.43 -18.30
CA MET A 1 14.18 3.60 -18.51
C MET A 1 13.44 3.67 -17.18
N TYR A 2 13.52 2.65 -16.31
CA TYR A 2 12.78 2.69 -15.03
C TYR A 2 13.34 3.75 -14.08
N GLU A 3 14.67 3.93 -14.06
CA GLU A 3 15.29 5.03 -13.33
C GLU A 3 14.72 6.41 -13.73
N GLU A 4 14.61 6.68 -15.04
CA GLU A 4 14.09 7.95 -15.56
C GLU A 4 12.63 8.17 -15.14
N ILE A 5 11.79 7.13 -15.25
CA ILE A 5 10.39 7.17 -14.80
C ILE A 5 10.32 7.45 -13.28
N PHE A 6 11.17 6.81 -12.49
CA PHE A 6 11.19 7.05 -11.04
C PHE A 6 11.59 8.49 -10.70
N LEU A 7 12.62 9.03 -11.37
CA LEU A 7 13.04 10.42 -11.19
C LEU A 7 11.93 11.41 -11.60
N GLU A 8 11.16 11.10 -12.64
CA GLU A 8 9.98 11.88 -13.01
C GLU A 8 8.90 11.84 -11.92
N VAL A 9 8.61 10.66 -11.35
CA VAL A 9 7.70 10.53 -10.19
C VAL A 9 8.19 11.39 -9.02
N VAL A 10 9.49 11.34 -8.69
CA VAL A 10 10.08 12.17 -7.62
C VAL A 10 9.88 13.65 -7.93
N SER A 11 10.09 14.08 -9.18
CA SER A 11 9.86 15.46 -9.60
C SER A 11 8.40 15.89 -9.43
N ILE A 12 7.45 15.07 -9.91
CA ILE A 12 6.01 15.36 -9.81
C ILE A 12 5.60 15.51 -8.34
N VAL A 13 6.03 14.60 -7.47
CA VAL A 13 5.61 14.65 -6.06
C VAL A 13 6.25 15.82 -5.31
N ARG A 14 7.46 16.24 -5.68
CA ARG A 14 8.14 17.37 -5.04
C ARG A 14 7.68 18.74 -5.53
N ASN A 15 7.08 18.83 -6.72
CA ASN A 15 6.77 20.12 -7.35
C ASN A 15 5.28 20.31 -7.67
N ASP A 16 4.58 19.26 -8.12
CA ASP A 16 3.22 19.36 -8.69
C ASP A 16 2.13 18.75 -7.82
N TYR A 17 2.48 17.87 -6.88
CA TYR A 17 1.54 17.34 -5.89
C TYR A 17 1.04 18.46 -4.97
N ALA A 18 -0.27 18.56 -4.78
CA ALA A 18 -0.89 19.62 -3.99
C ALA A 18 -0.37 19.71 -2.54
N GLY A 19 0.06 18.59 -1.95
CA GLY A 19 0.67 18.54 -0.62
C GLY A 19 2.19 18.67 -0.59
N CYS A 20 2.86 19.00 -1.71
CA CYS A 20 4.33 19.01 -1.80
C CYS A 20 4.99 19.96 -0.79
N LEU A 21 4.35 21.09 -0.49
CA LEU A 21 4.84 22.05 0.51
C LEU A 21 4.71 21.50 1.94
N ASP A 22 3.56 20.92 2.28
CA ASP A 22 3.30 20.35 3.61
C ASP A 22 4.13 19.10 3.89
N LYS A 23 4.47 18.36 2.83
CA LYS A 23 5.18 17.08 2.89
C LYS A 23 6.66 17.20 2.51
N LYS A 24 7.19 18.42 2.45
CA LYS A 24 8.59 18.65 2.11
C LYS A 24 9.52 17.90 3.07
N GLY A 25 10.38 17.04 2.52
CA GLY A 25 11.36 16.25 3.30
C GLY A 25 10.79 15.00 3.97
N TRP A 26 9.56 14.62 3.66
CA TRP A 26 8.99 13.34 4.14
C TRP A 26 9.55 12.14 3.37
N ASP A 27 9.92 12.34 2.11
CA ASP A 27 10.38 11.31 1.20
C ASP A 27 11.90 11.08 1.25
N ARG A 28 12.30 9.86 0.91
CA ARG A 28 13.71 9.46 0.75
C ARG A 28 13.86 8.62 -0.52
N PRO A 29 14.02 9.25 -1.71
CA PRO A 29 14.05 8.52 -2.97
C PRO A 29 15.35 7.71 -3.19
N GLU A 30 16.44 8.03 -2.49
CA GLU A 30 17.77 7.48 -2.76
C GLU A 30 17.83 5.94 -2.60
N PRO A 31 17.30 5.32 -1.52
CA PRO A 31 17.32 3.86 -1.38
C PRO A 31 16.53 3.13 -2.48
N TYR A 32 15.43 3.73 -2.95
CA TYR A 32 14.63 3.18 -4.05
C TYR A 32 15.38 3.29 -5.37
N LEU A 33 16.02 4.43 -5.64
CA LEU A 33 16.82 4.66 -6.83
C LEU A 33 18.01 3.69 -6.90
N GLU A 34 18.72 3.49 -5.79
CA GLU A 34 19.80 2.49 -5.68
C GLU A 34 19.29 1.07 -5.95
N THR A 35 18.11 0.73 -5.41
CA THR A 35 17.48 -0.57 -5.64
C THR A 35 17.08 -0.78 -7.10
N ILE A 36 16.49 0.24 -7.74
CA ILE A 36 16.14 0.23 -9.17
C ILE A 36 17.38 -0.01 -10.02
N ARG A 37 18.43 0.78 -9.83
CA ARG A 37 19.70 0.65 -10.57
C ARG A 37 20.31 -0.74 -10.43
N ARG A 38 20.36 -1.26 -9.20
CA ARG A 38 20.86 -2.61 -8.91
C ARG A 38 20.05 -3.68 -9.64
N LEU A 39 18.72 -3.60 -9.61
CA LEU A 39 17.85 -4.59 -10.28
C LEU A 39 17.90 -4.48 -11.80
N GLU A 40 18.03 -3.27 -12.37
CA GLU A 40 18.24 -3.07 -13.81
C GLU A 40 19.57 -3.70 -14.26
N ALA A 41 20.67 -3.46 -13.53
CA ALA A 41 21.98 -4.03 -13.83
C ALA A 41 21.97 -5.57 -13.78
N GLN A 42 21.14 -6.16 -12.92
CA GLN A 42 20.95 -7.60 -12.80
C GLN A 42 19.92 -8.18 -13.79
N GLN A 43 19.32 -7.34 -14.65
CA GLN A 43 18.20 -7.72 -15.53
C GLN A 43 17.03 -8.38 -14.78
N ALA A 44 16.86 -8.02 -13.50
CA ALA A 44 15.88 -8.61 -12.59
C ALA A 44 14.71 -7.67 -12.28
N LEU A 45 14.73 -6.44 -12.83
CA LEU A 45 13.66 -5.46 -12.67
C LEU A 45 12.52 -5.72 -13.66
N THR A 46 11.38 -6.16 -13.12
CA THR A 46 10.13 -6.35 -13.87
C THR A 46 9.19 -5.16 -13.66
N PRO A 47 8.19 -4.92 -14.54
CA PRO A 47 7.19 -3.88 -14.32
C PRO A 47 6.47 -4.00 -12.96
N ALA A 48 6.19 -5.22 -12.50
CA ALA A 48 5.56 -5.48 -11.21
C ALA A 48 6.45 -5.06 -10.03
N LYS A 49 7.75 -5.43 -10.06
CA LYS A 49 8.72 -5.00 -9.04
C LYS A 49 8.92 -3.48 -9.03
N PHE A 50 8.97 -2.87 -10.21
CA PHE A 50 9.05 -1.42 -10.32
C PHE A 50 7.81 -0.75 -9.70
N HIS A 51 6.61 -1.25 -10.03
CA HIS A 51 5.36 -0.79 -9.42
C HIS A 51 5.38 -0.92 -7.89
N GLU A 52 5.82 -2.05 -7.34
CA GLU A 52 5.96 -2.24 -5.88
C GLU A 52 6.91 -1.22 -5.25
N LEU A 53 8.06 -0.94 -5.87
CA LEU A 53 9.02 0.05 -5.39
C LEU A 53 8.44 1.47 -5.38
N VAL A 54 7.77 1.87 -6.47
CA VAL A 54 7.12 3.19 -6.55
C VAL A 54 5.98 3.27 -5.54
N GLN A 55 5.18 2.22 -5.40
CA GLN A 55 4.05 2.20 -4.47
C GLN A 55 4.51 2.34 -3.01
N ASP A 56 5.59 1.67 -2.61
CA ASP A 56 6.19 1.79 -1.28
C ASP A 56 6.81 3.17 -1.04
N TYR A 57 7.48 3.75 -2.05
CA TYR A 57 7.95 5.14 -1.99
C TYR A 57 6.81 6.13 -1.73
N LEU A 58 5.67 5.97 -2.39
CA LEU A 58 4.51 6.86 -2.19
C LEU A 58 3.89 6.74 -0.79
N LEU A 59 4.16 5.68 -0.03
CA LEU A 59 3.69 5.57 1.36
C LEU A 59 4.37 6.58 2.29
N ASP A 60 5.56 7.08 1.95
CA ASP A 60 6.28 8.07 2.77
C ASP A 60 5.46 9.35 2.99
N PHE A 61 4.55 9.69 2.08
CA PHE A 61 3.71 10.89 2.16
C PHE A 61 2.52 10.74 3.11
N LYS A 62 2.19 9.50 3.52
CA LYS A 62 0.99 9.16 4.30
C LYS A 62 -0.30 9.76 3.72
N ASP A 63 -0.40 9.83 2.39
CA ASP A 63 -1.60 10.28 1.68
C ASP A 63 -2.31 9.07 1.04
N PRO A 64 -3.55 8.74 1.45
CA PRO A 64 -4.31 7.61 0.89
C PRO A 64 -4.68 7.78 -0.59
N HIS A 65 -4.66 8.99 -1.13
CA HIS A 65 -4.97 9.28 -2.52
C HIS A 65 -3.75 9.18 -3.45
N MET A 66 -2.55 8.97 -2.91
CA MET A 66 -1.35 8.73 -3.72
C MET A 66 -1.22 7.24 -4.05
N TYR A 67 -1.25 6.93 -5.34
CA TYR A 67 -1.04 5.58 -5.83
C TYR A 67 -0.45 5.60 -7.25
N PHE A 68 0.25 4.53 -7.59
CA PHE A 68 0.80 4.31 -8.92
C PHE A 68 0.00 3.17 -9.56
N LEU A 69 -0.33 3.28 -10.85
CA LEU A 69 -1.12 2.24 -11.53
C LEU A 69 -0.33 1.74 -12.73
N LEU A 70 -0.25 0.42 -12.88
CA LEU A 70 0.07 -0.17 -14.17
C LEU A 70 -1.16 -0.09 -15.06
N LYS A 71 -0.95 0.06 -16.37
CA LYS A 71 -2.03 0.07 -17.36
C LYS A 71 -2.91 -1.20 -17.27
N THR A 72 -2.31 -2.32 -16.89
CA THR A 72 -3.00 -3.61 -16.68
C THR A 72 -3.90 -3.66 -15.46
N ASP A 73 -3.77 -2.69 -14.55
CA ASP A 73 -4.57 -2.62 -13.32
C ASP A 73 -5.78 -1.68 -13.46
N ALA A 74 -5.86 -0.94 -14.57
CA ALA A 74 -7.00 -0.09 -14.88
C ALA A 74 -8.30 -0.91 -14.95
N GLY A 75 -9.24 -0.64 -14.05
CA GLY A 75 -10.54 -1.30 -14.00
C GLY A 75 -10.57 -2.64 -13.27
N LYS A 76 -9.46 -3.10 -12.65
CA LYS A 76 -9.51 -4.26 -11.76
C LYS A 76 -10.29 -3.92 -10.49
N GLU A 77 -11.12 -4.84 -10.05
CA GLU A 77 -11.93 -4.65 -8.86
C GLU A 77 -11.05 -4.64 -7.61
N THR A 78 -11.15 -3.56 -6.84
CA THR A 78 -10.25 -3.26 -5.73
C THR A 78 -10.91 -3.48 -4.38
N ASP A 79 -11.89 -4.38 -4.27
CA ASP A 79 -12.56 -4.66 -3.00
C ASP A 79 -12.62 -6.16 -2.73
N ALA A 80 -12.37 -6.55 -1.47
CA ALA A 80 -12.44 -7.93 -1.00
C ALA A 80 -13.89 -8.43 -0.87
N GLY A 81 -14.87 -7.57 -1.14
CA GLY A 81 -16.29 -7.86 -1.03
C GLY A 81 -16.83 -7.63 0.38
N PHE A 82 -16.01 -7.11 1.30
CA PHE A 82 -16.37 -6.76 2.68
C PHE A 82 -15.43 -5.67 3.20
N ALA A 83 -15.89 -4.93 4.21
CA ALA A 83 -15.11 -3.92 4.91
C ALA A 83 -14.87 -4.35 6.36
N VAL A 84 -13.75 -3.90 6.92
CA VAL A 84 -13.35 -4.21 8.29
C VAL A 84 -12.90 -2.97 9.04
N ARG A 85 -12.95 -3.05 10.37
CA ARG A 85 -12.25 -2.15 11.28
C ARG A 85 -11.45 -2.96 12.27
N ARG A 86 -10.21 -2.55 12.52
CA ARG A 86 -9.40 -3.18 13.55
C ARG A 86 -9.82 -2.68 14.93
N TYR A 87 -9.88 -3.61 15.88
CA TYR A 87 -9.94 -3.32 17.29
C TYR A 87 -9.07 -4.36 18.02
N MET A 88 -8.13 -3.88 18.83
CA MET A 88 -7.10 -4.71 19.46
C MET A 88 -6.35 -5.61 18.43
N ASP A 89 -6.37 -6.92 18.64
CA ASP A 89 -5.68 -7.94 17.85
C ASP A 89 -6.58 -8.59 16.77
N ARG A 90 -7.67 -7.91 16.38
CA ARG A 90 -8.69 -8.48 15.47
C ARG A 90 -9.21 -7.49 14.46
N LEU A 91 -9.70 -8.01 13.34
CA LEU A 91 -10.50 -7.27 12.39
C LEU A 91 -11.96 -7.63 12.58
N TYR A 92 -12.81 -6.64 12.77
CA TYR A 92 -14.25 -6.81 12.84
C TYR A 92 -14.86 -6.41 11.50
N VAL A 93 -15.68 -7.29 10.92
CA VAL A 93 -16.40 -7.02 9.68
C VAL A 93 -17.45 -5.95 9.97
N THR A 94 -17.37 -4.81 9.29
CA THR A 94 -18.33 -3.71 9.42
C THR A 94 -19.44 -3.80 8.39
N SER A 95 -19.16 -4.40 7.24
CA SER A 95 -20.15 -4.67 6.19
C SER A 95 -19.67 -5.78 5.28
N ALA A 96 -20.57 -6.66 4.85
CA ALA A 96 -20.30 -7.69 3.85
C ALA A 96 -21.23 -7.48 2.64
N GLY A 97 -20.63 -7.36 1.45
CA GLY A 97 -21.34 -7.14 0.20
C GLY A 97 -21.34 -8.41 -0.64
N ARG A 98 -20.26 -8.63 -1.37
CA ARG A 98 -20.10 -9.78 -2.30
C ARG A 98 -19.58 -11.03 -1.60
N GLU A 99 -18.79 -10.87 -0.55
CA GLU A 99 -18.42 -11.99 0.32
C GLU A 99 -19.64 -12.38 1.15
N LYS A 100 -20.10 -13.62 1.00
CA LYS A 100 -21.33 -14.14 1.63
C LYS A 100 -21.06 -15.03 2.84
N ARG A 101 -19.80 -15.45 3.05
CA ARG A 101 -19.38 -16.27 4.19
C ARG A 101 -19.17 -15.46 5.47
N LEU A 102 -19.12 -14.13 5.35
CA LEU A 102 -18.93 -13.20 6.45
C LEU A 102 -20.20 -12.36 6.67
N ALA A 103 -20.46 -12.01 7.92
CA ALA A 103 -21.51 -11.10 8.34
C ALA A 103 -20.93 -9.91 9.14
N ALA A 104 -21.63 -8.79 9.14
CA ALA A 104 -21.26 -7.66 10.00
C ALA A 104 -21.24 -8.10 11.48
N GLY A 105 -20.17 -7.78 12.20
CA GLY A 105 -19.91 -8.22 13.57
C GLY A 105 -18.96 -9.41 13.68
N ASP A 106 -18.72 -10.16 12.60
CA ASP A 106 -17.75 -11.26 12.62
C ASP A 106 -16.35 -10.75 12.94
N SER A 107 -15.61 -11.52 13.74
CA SER A 107 -14.22 -11.23 14.09
C SER A 107 -13.26 -12.15 13.34
N ILE A 108 -12.31 -11.57 12.62
CA ILE A 108 -11.20 -12.25 11.96
C ILE A 108 -9.98 -12.14 12.88
N ARG A 109 -9.43 -13.30 13.27
CA ARG A 109 -8.25 -13.39 14.16
C ARG A 109 -6.93 -13.57 13.40
N ALA A 110 -7.00 -14.11 12.19
CA ALA A 110 -5.86 -14.38 11.34
C ALA A 110 -6.27 -14.35 9.87
N LEU A 111 -5.33 -14.03 8.99
CA LEU A 111 -5.45 -14.17 7.53
C LEU A 111 -4.32 -15.08 7.08
N ASP A 112 -4.63 -16.12 6.28
CA ASP A 112 -3.70 -17.20 5.92
C ASP A 112 -2.94 -17.83 7.10
N GLY A 113 -3.64 -17.95 8.24
CA GLY A 113 -3.06 -18.48 9.46
C GLY A 113 -2.14 -17.52 10.22
N ILE A 114 -1.85 -16.33 9.69
CA ILE A 114 -1.02 -15.32 10.35
C ILE A 114 -1.91 -14.42 11.23
N PRO A 115 -1.64 -14.28 12.53
CA PRO A 115 -2.40 -13.40 13.42
C PRO A 115 -2.45 -11.94 12.93
N ILE A 116 -3.58 -11.27 13.16
CA ILE A 116 -3.74 -9.85 12.78
C ILE A 116 -2.70 -8.95 13.45
N GLY A 117 -2.30 -9.25 14.69
CA GLY A 117 -1.23 -8.52 15.38
C GLY A 117 0.09 -8.56 14.62
N GLU A 118 0.51 -9.74 14.19
CA GLU A 118 1.75 -9.94 13.42
C GLU A 118 1.67 -9.29 12.03
N LEU A 119 0.53 -9.42 11.35
CA LEU A 119 0.31 -8.72 10.07
C LEU A 119 0.37 -7.20 10.23
N ALA A 120 -0.11 -6.67 11.35
CA ALA A 120 -0.07 -5.24 11.58
C ALA A 120 1.34 -4.71 11.78
N GLU A 121 2.19 -5.47 12.47
CA GLU A 121 3.61 -5.13 12.63
C GLU A 121 4.33 -5.22 11.28
N LYS A 122 4.10 -6.30 10.53
CA LYS A 122 4.72 -6.54 9.22
C LYS A 122 4.35 -5.46 8.19
N HIS A 123 3.09 -5.00 8.20
CA HIS A 123 2.56 -4.07 7.22
C HIS A 123 2.31 -2.65 7.78
N GLN A 124 3.01 -2.28 8.86
CA GLN A 124 2.80 -1.00 9.57
C GLN A 124 2.80 0.22 8.64
N ARG A 125 3.71 0.26 7.65
CA ARG A 125 3.78 1.34 6.66
C ARG A 125 2.52 1.42 5.79
N GLU A 126 1.98 0.26 5.38
CA GLU A 126 0.82 0.17 4.49
C GLU A 126 -0.51 0.47 5.20
N LEU A 127 -0.54 0.33 6.52
CA LEU A 127 -1.72 0.62 7.35
C LEU A 127 -2.00 2.13 7.48
N MET A 128 -1.06 3.00 7.12
CA MET A 128 -1.15 4.47 7.04
C MET A 128 -1.38 5.22 8.35
N ASP A 129 -1.85 4.56 9.41
CA ASP A 129 -2.15 5.17 10.70
C ASP A 129 -1.64 4.29 11.86
N GLU A 130 -1.26 4.94 12.96
CA GLU A 130 -0.80 4.28 14.19
C GLU A 130 -2.00 3.87 15.06
N ILE A 131 -3.12 4.58 14.94
CA ILE A 131 -4.37 4.29 15.66
C ILE A 131 -5.05 3.09 14.98
N PRO A 132 -5.20 1.93 15.66
CA PRO A 132 -5.74 0.71 15.08
C PRO A 132 -7.04 0.92 14.28
N GLU A 133 -7.98 1.68 14.83
CA GLU A 133 -9.32 1.91 14.26
C GLU A 133 -9.30 2.73 12.96
N ARG A 134 -8.20 3.45 12.69
CA ARG A 134 -7.98 4.29 11.50
C ARG A 134 -7.13 3.61 10.44
N GLN A 135 -6.60 2.42 10.74
CA GLN A 135 -5.75 1.68 9.82
C GLN A 135 -6.51 1.21 8.59
N ASN A 136 -5.86 1.30 7.43
CA ASN A 136 -6.42 0.83 6.16
C ASN A 136 -5.99 -0.62 5.85
N TRP A 137 -6.87 -1.57 6.17
CA TRP A 137 -6.62 -3.00 5.96
C TRP A 137 -6.93 -3.51 4.55
N ASN A 138 -7.59 -2.70 3.71
CA ASN A 138 -8.04 -3.14 2.39
C ASN A 138 -6.89 -3.52 1.45
N LYS A 139 -5.71 -2.89 1.61
CA LYS A 139 -4.53 -3.21 0.79
C LYS A 139 -3.90 -4.55 1.20
N ILE A 140 -3.89 -4.87 2.50
CA ILE A 140 -3.28 -6.09 3.04
C ILE A 140 -4.14 -7.30 2.75
N ILE A 141 -5.47 -7.20 2.97
CA ILE A 141 -6.40 -8.32 2.75
C ILE A 141 -6.35 -8.85 1.31
N LYS A 142 -6.04 -8.01 0.32
CA LYS A 142 -5.93 -8.43 -1.09
C LYS A 142 -4.64 -9.15 -1.46
N LYS A 143 -3.59 -8.95 -0.66
CA LYS A 143 -2.28 -9.57 -0.90
C LYS A 143 -2.21 -10.99 -0.37
N ILE A 144 -3.23 -11.39 0.38
CA ILE A 144 -3.38 -12.67 1.05
C ILE A 144 -4.38 -13.50 0.25
#